data_AF-A0AA35CLV0-F1
#
_entry.id   AF-A0AA35CLV0-F1
#
_cell.length_a   1.000
_cell.length_b   1.000
_cell.length_c   1.000
_cell.angle_alpha   90.00
_cell.angle_beta   90.00
_cell.angle_gamma   90.00
#
_symmetry.space_group_name_H-M   'P 1'
#
loop_
_entity.id
_entity.type
_entity.pdbx_description
1 polymer ?
#
loop_
_entity_poly.entity_id
_entity_poly.type
_entity_poly.pdbx_seq_one_letter_code
_entity_poly.pdbx_strand_id
1 'polypeptide(L)'
;MLTLHDGSATSKFRDQFLSRFATERRSRVVNLFTVPARNLRLVSSDALLAHVRQDLDQRIREAMYWGGRDLDALVEIRDVIEAHPEEARRFASWAISWASLPAGVREQVKVQRAERYRREWMAHQPPTERQLAYLYRLGYAGSPPSNRAEASELIDRLAKGATRDG
;
A
#
# COMPACT_ATOMS: atom_id res chain seq x y z
N MET A 1 2.51 -14.70 24.15
CA MET A 1 3.15 -15.05 22.87
C MET A 1 2.19 -14.60 21.77
N LEU A 2 2.34 -13.36 21.28
CA LEU A 2 1.48 -12.82 20.22
C LEU A 2 1.94 -13.43 18.90
N THR A 3 1.27 -14.50 18.49
CA THR A 3 1.47 -15.11 17.18
C THR A 3 1.17 -14.06 16.14
N LEU A 4 2.20 -13.57 15.44
CA LEU A 4 2.09 -12.79 14.22
C LEU A 4 1.50 -13.72 13.14
N HIS A 5 0.22 -14.06 13.27
CA HIS A 5 -0.50 -14.84 12.28
C HIS A 5 -0.65 -13.98 11.02
N ASP A 6 0.17 -14.31 10.03
CA ASP A 6 -0.12 -14.17 8.62
C ASP A 6 -0.50 -12.75 8.13
N GLY A 7 0.47 -11.86 8.17
CA GLY A 7 0.40 -10.58 7.45
C GLY A 7 0.32 -10.74 5.92
N SER A 8 0.51 -11.94 5.37
CA SER A 8 0.46 -12.21 3.93
C SER A 8 -0.98 -12.38 3.44
N ALA A 9 -1.77 -13.24 4.08
CA ALA A 9 -3.17 -13.49 3.69
C ALA A 9 -4.06 -12.25 3.89
N THR A 10 -3.89 -11.53 5.00
CA THR A 10 -4.65 -10.30 5.27
C THR A 10 -4.25 -9.14 4.37
N SER A 11 -2.96 -9.04 3.98
CA SER A 11 -2.52 -8.07 2.97
C SER A 11 -3.08 -8.41 1.58
N LYS A 12 -3.24 -9.70 1.25
CA LYS A 12 -3.84 -10.13 -0.02
C LYS A 12 -5.27 -9.64 -0.18
N PHE A 13 -6.10 -9.69 0.87
CA PHE A 13 -7.48 -9.17 0.81
C PHE A 13 -7.52 -7.65 0.62
N ARG A 14 -6.61 -6.93 1.28
CA ARG A 14 -6.43 -5.50 1.04
C ARG A 14 -6.10 -5.21 -0.41
N ASP A 15 -5.07 -5.86 -0.94
CA ASP A 15 -4.55 -5.56 -2.27
C ASP A 15 -5.55 -6.02 -3.37
N GLN A 16 -6.28 -7.13 -3.14
CA GLN A 16 -7.37 -7.60 -4.01
C GLN A 16 -8.51 -6.57 -4.11
N PHE A 17 -9.03 -6.07 -2.98
CA PHE A 17 -10.11 -5.09 -3.01
C PHE A 17 -9.64 -3.75 -3.58
N LEU A 18 -8.42 -3.31 -3.24
CA LEU A 18 -7.86 -2.05 -3.76
C LEU A 18 -7.54 -2.10 -5.26
N SER A 19 -7.34 -3.28 -5.86
CA SER A 19 -7.10 -3.39 -7.31
C SER A 19 -8.31 -3.02 -8.15
N ARG A 20 -9.53 -3.04 -7.57
CA ARG A 20 -10.78 -2.59 -8.20
C ARG A 20 -10.83 -1.07 -8.43
N PHE A 21 -9.96 -0.32 -7.76
CA PHE A 21 -9.93 1.12 -7.81
C PHE A 21 -8.69 1.63 -8.53
N ALA A 22 -8.86 2.73 -9.26
CA ALA A 22 -7.76 3.54 -9.77
C ALA A 22 -6.86 4.02 -8.62
N THR A 23 -5.56 4.18 -8.89
CA THR A 23 -4.52 4.39 -7.85
C THR A 23 -4.83 5.60 -6.96
N GLU A 24 -5.32 6.68 -7.55
CA GLU A 24 -5.72 7.93 -6.92
C GLU A 24 -6.90 7.77 -5.94
N ARG A 25 -7.75 6.75 -6.14
CA ARG A 25 -8.91 6.47 -5.27
C ARG A 25 -8.56 5.59 -4.07
N ARG A 26 -7.50 4.79 -4.16
CA ARG A 26 -7.14 3.79 -3.12
C ARG A 26 -6.92 4.39 -1.75
N SER A 27 -6.29 5.56 -1.67
CA SER A 27 -6.07 6.25 -0.38
C SER A 27 -7.39 6.63 0.30
N ARG A 28 -8.35 7.14 -0.49
CA ARG A 28 -9.70 7.47 -0.01
C ARG A 28 -10.41 6.23 0.52
N VAL A 29 -10.39 5.13 -0.24
CA VAL A 29 -10.99 3.84 0.17
C VAL A 29 -10.36 3.33 1.47
N VAL A 30 -9.03 3.34 1.59
CA VAL A 30 -8.36 2.92 2.84
C VAL A 30 -8.81 3.77 4.03
N ASN A 31 -8.91 5.09 3.86
CA ASN A 31 -9.31 6.00 4.94
C ASN A 31 -10.78 5.81 5.34
N LEU A 32 -11.68 5.57 4.38
CA LEU A 32 -13.10 5.29 4.65
C LEU A 32 -13.29 4.12 5.62
N PHE A 33 -12.44 3.09 5.56
CA PHE A 33 -12.54 1.96 6.48
C PHE A 33 -11.69 2.14 7.75
N THR A 34 -10.44 2.56 7.60
CA THR A 34 -9.48 2.56 8.73
C THR A 34 -9.71 3.69 9.73
N VAL A 35 -10.23 4.84 9.29
CA VAL A 35 -10.55 5.97 10.18
C VAL A 35 -11.69 5.61 11.15
N PRO A 36 -12.88 5.17 10.70
CA PRO A 36 -13.94 4.77 11.61
C PRO A 36 -13.60 3.50 12.41
N ALA A 37 -12.89 2.52 11.83
CA ALA A 37 -12.41 1.35 12.58
C ALA A 37 -11.60 1.77 13.83
N ARG A 38 -10.75 2.79 13.68
CA ARG A 38 -9.95 3.34 14.78
C ARG A 38 -10.77 4.22 15.72
N ASN A 39 -11.48 5.20 15.17
CA ASN A 39 -12.11 6.26 15.96
C ASN A 39 -13.35 5.75 16.72
N LEU A 40 -14.12 4.85 16.10
CA LEU A 40 -15.32 4.26 16.68
C LEU A 40 -15.05 2.91 17.37
N ARG A 41 -13.79 2.42 17.30
CA ARG A 41 -13.36 1.14 17.88
C ARG A 41 -14.25 -0.04 17.45
N LEU A 42 -14.68 -0.04 16.20
CA LEU A 42 -15.52 -1.11 15.66
C LEU A 42 -14.69 -2.40 15.56
N VAL A 43 -15.24 -3.49 16.09
CA VAL A 43 -14.62 -4.82 16.07
C VAL A 43 -15.31 -5.80 15.13
N SER A 44 -16.48 -5.42 14.58
CA SER A 44 -17.24 -6.23 13.63
C SER A 44 -17.07 -5.72 12.21
N SER A 45 -16.71 -6.61 11.28
CA SER A 45 -16.59 -6.29 9.85
C SER A 45 -17.92 -5.80 9.27
N ASP A 46 -19.03 -6.37 9.71
CA ASP A 46 -20.36 -6.03 9.20
C ASP A 46 -20.82 -4.67 9.73
N ALA A 47 -20.53 -4.38 10.99
CA ALA A 47 -20.81 -3.07 11.57
C ALA A 47 -19.98 -1.96 10.89
N LEU A 48 -18.69 -2.23 10.61
CA LEU A 48 -17.83 -1.30 9.88
C LEU A 48 -18.33 -1.10 8.44
N LEU A 49 -18.69 -2.18 7.73
CA LEU A 49 -19.18 -2.08 6.36
C LEU A 49 -20.52 -1.32 6.29
N ALA A 50 -21.44 -1.57 7.22
CA ALA A 50 -22.69 -0.82 7.34
C ALA A 50 -22.43 0.67 7.59
N HIS A 51 -21.50 1.00 8.48
CA HIS A 51 -21.09 2.38 8.73
C HIS A 51 -20.53 3.06 7.48
N VAL A 52 -19.63 2.38 6.74
CA VAL A 52 -19.05 2.91 5.50
C VAL A 52 -20.12 3.16 4.44
N ARG A 53 -21.08 2.25 4.28
CA ARG A 53 -22.22 2.43 3.37
C ARG A 53 -23.05 3.65 3.73
N GLN A 54 -23.38 3.81 5.01
CA GLN A 54 -24.16 4.96 5.49
C GLN A 54 -23.42 6.29 5.28
N ASP A 55 -22.11 6.33 5.57
CA ASP A 55 -21.26 7.51 5.37
C ASP A 55 -21.15 7.87 3.88
N LEU A 56 -21.00 6.87 3.00
CA LEU A 56 -21.01 7.08 1.54
C LEU A 56 -22.35 7.64 1.05
N ASP A 57 -23.47 7.02 1.42
CA ASP A 57 -24.80 7.47 1.01
C ASP A 57 -25.07 8.90 1.50
N GLN A 58 -24.62 9.25 2.70
CA GLN A 58 -24.74 10.62 3.22
C GLN A 58 -23.93 11.61 2.40
N ARG A 59 -22.64 11.32 2.14
CA ARG A 59 -21.76 12.19 1.35
C ARG A 59 -22.23 12.33 -0.09
N ILE A 60 -22.79 11.27 -0.68
CA ILE A 60 -23.39 11.31 -2.03
C ILE A 60 -24.59 12.26 -2.04
N ARG A 61 -25.50 12.13 -1.07
CA ARG A 61 -26.65 13.05 -0.96
C ARG A 61 -26.21 14.51 -0.81
N GLU A 62 -25.22 14.77 0.04
CA GLU A 62 -24.67 16.11 0.23
C GLU A 62 -23.99 16.64 -1.05
N ALA A 63 -23.21 15.81 -1.74
CA ALA A 63 -22.56 16.19 -2.99
C ALA A 63 -23.57 16.47 -4.11
N MET A 64 -24.65 15.69 -4.20
CA MET A 64 -25.75 15.94 -5.15
C MET A 64 -26.47 17.26 -4.85
N TYR A 65 -26.68 17.58 -3.57
CA TYR A 65 -27.38 18.81 -3.18
C TYR A 65 -26.52 20.07 -3.37
N TRP A 66 -25.24 20.02 -3.00
CA TRP A 66 -24.34 21.17 -3.04
C TRP A 66 -23.47 21.27 -4.30
N GLY A 67 -23.60 20.34 -5.26
CA GLY A 67 -22.78 20.33 -6.47
C GLY A 67 -21.31 19.97 -6.23
N GLY A 68 -21.06 18.97 -5.38
CA GLY A 68 -19.72 18.54 -4.99
C GLY A 68 -18.95 17.85 -6.12
N ARG A 69 -17.70 18.30 -6.38
CA ARG A 69 -16.78 17.73 -7.38
C ARG A 69 -16.39 16.25 -7.15
N ASP A 70 -16.71 15.72 -5.98
CA ASP A 70 -16.35 14.38 -5.56
C ASP A 70 -17.44 13.32 -5.80
N LEU A 71 -18.60 13.72 -6.35
CA LEU A 71 -19.76 12.85 -6.49
C LEU A 71 -19.42 11.55 -7.24
N ASP A 72 -18.78 11.65 -8.41
CA ASP A 72 -18.43 10.49 -9.23
C ASP A 72 -17.53 9.50 -8.49
N ALA A 73 -16.56 10.02 -7.73
CA ALA A 73 -15.66 9.19 -6.95
C ALA A 73 -16.39 8.49 -5.79
N LEU A 74 -17.36 9.15 -5.16
CA LEU A 74 -18.16 8.57 -4.08
C LEU A 74 -19.11 7.48 -4.62
N VAL A 75 -19.77 7.76 -5.74
CA VAL A 75 -20.68 6.82 -6.42
C VAL A 75 -19.91 5.57 -6.85
N GLU A 76 -18.74 5.72 -7.48
CA GLU A 76 -17.93 4.58 -7.85
C GLU A 76 -17.52 3.72 -6.65
N ILE A 77 -17.11 4.35 -5.55
CA ILE A 77 -16.72 3.61 -4.34
C ILE A 77 -17.91 2.81 -3.80
N ARG A 78 -19.09 3.42 -3.75
CA ARG A 78 -20.33 2.76 -3.34
C ARG A 78 -20.68 1.60 -4.26
N ASP A 79 -20.61 1.80 -5.58
CA ASP A 79 -20.98 0.77 -6.56
C ASP A 79 -20.04 -0.43 -6.50
N VAL A 80 -18.72 -0.22 -6.32
CA VAL A 80 -17.76 -1.31 -6.12
C VAL A 80 -18.04 -2.08 -4.83
N ILE A 81 -18.42 -1.40 -3.75
CA ILE A 81 -18.80 -2.05 -2.48
C ILE A 81 -20.05 -2.93 -2.68
N GLU A 82 -21.06 -2.46 -3.40
CA GLU A 82 -22.29 -3.21 -3.66
C GLU A 82 -22.08 -4.37 -4.65
N ALA A 83 -21.22 -4.19 -5.65
CA ALA A 83 -20.88 -5.25 -6.61
C ALA A 83 -20.02 -6.36 -5.98
N HIS A 84 -19.26 -6.06 -4.93
CA HIS A 84 -18.29 -6.97 -4.32
C HIS A 84 -18.40 -7.03 -2.78
N PRO A 85 -19.56 -7.44 -2.22
CA PRO A 85 -19.83 -7.36 -0.79
C PRO A 85 -18.89 -8.24 0.06
N GLU A 86 -18.52 -9.42 -0.43
CA GLU A 86 -17.59 -10.32 0.26
C GLU A 86 -16.15 -9.78 0.28
N GLU A 87 -15.69 -9.16 -0.81
CA GLU A 87 -14.38 -8.51 -0.85
C GLU A 87 -14.35 -7.31 0.09
N ALA A 88 -15.42 -6.49 0.10
CA ALA A 88 -15.57 -5.36 1.00
C ALA A 88 -15.62 -5.79 2.48
N ARG A 89 -16.30 -6.89 2.80
CA ARG A 89 -16.34 -7.46 4.16
C ARG A 89 -14.96 -7.95 4.62
N ARG A 90 -14.20 -8.63 3.75
CA ARG A 90 -12.82 -9.04 4.04
C ARG A 90 -11.90 -7.83 4.20
N PHE A 91 -12.08 -6.80 3.39
CA PHE A 91 -11.37 -5.53 3.53
C PHE A 91 -11.66 -4.84 4.87
N ALA A 92 -12.93 -4.84 5.31
CA ALA A 92 -13.32 -4.34 6.63
C ALA A 92 -12.63 -5.11 7.77
N SER A 93 -12.57 -6.44 7.68
CA SER A 93 -11.83 -7.27 8.65
C SER A 93 -10.33 -6.93 8.69
N TRP A 94 -9.71 -6.71 7.52
CA TRP A 94 -8.34 -6.22 7.45
C TRP A 94 -8.21 -4.84 8.11
N ALA A 95 -9.13 -3.90 7.84
CA ALA A 95 -9.08 -2.55 8.39
C ALA A 95 -9.19 -2.51 9.92
N ILE A 96 -10.03 -3.37 10.49
CA ILE A 96 -10.14 -3.56 11.96
C ILE A 96 -8.83 -4.10 12.52
N SER A 97 -8.29 -5.16 11.91
CA SER A 97 -7.01 -5.75 12.31
C SER A 97 -5.86 -4.75 12.19
N TRP A 98 -5.88 -3.89 11.17
CA TRP A 98 -4.91 -2.82 10.98
C TRP A 98 -5.06 -1.72 12.04
N ALA A 99 -6.29 -1.31 12.35
CA ALA A 99 -6.58 -0.26 13.32
C ALA A 99 -6.21 -0.66 14.77
N SER A 100 -6.23 -1.95 15.09
CA SER A 100 -5.85 -2.47 16.41
C SER A 100 -4.33 -2.53 16.62
N LEU A 101 -3.52 -2.41 15.55
CA LEU A 101 -2.06 -2.43 15.68
C LEU A 101 -1.53 -1.18 16.42
N PRO A 102 -0.54 -1.35 17.33
CA PRO A 102 0.17 -0.24 17.92
C PRO A 102 0.78 0.69 16.86
N ALA A 103 0.88 1.98 17.17
CA ALA A 103 1.38 2.98 16.22
C ALA A 103 2.78 2.63 15.67
N GLY A 104 3.70 2.20 16.54
CA GLY A 104 5.05 1.78 16.14
C GLY A 104 5.06 0.57 15.20
N VAL A 105 4.18 -0.40 15.43
CA VAL A 105 4.06 -1.59 14.56
C VAL A 105 3.51 -1.20 13.19
N ARG A 106 2.50 -0.34 13.13
CA ARG A 106 1.97 0.17 11.85
C ARG A 106 3.04 0.90 11.05
N GLU A 107 3.86 1.71 11.71
CA GLU A 107 4.93 2.45 11.05
C GLU A 107 5.99 1.49 10.48
N GLN A 108 6.40 0.49 11.25
CA GLN A 108 7.30 -0.56 10.75
C GLN A 108 6.73 -1.29 9.52
N VAL A 109 5.44 -1.66 9.55
CA VAL A 109 4.80 -2.32 8.40
C VAL A 109 4.73 -1.39 7.18
N LYS A 110 4.48 -0.09 7.37
CA LYS A 110 4.51 0.90 6.28
C LYS A 110 5.89 1.00 5.66
N VAL A 111 6.94 1.13 6.48
CA VAL A 111 8.34 1.20 6.03
C VAL A 111 8.72 -0.06 5.25
N GLN A 112 8.41 -1.25 5.77
CA GLN A 112 8.69 -2.51 5.09
C GLN A 112 7.97 -2.61 3.73
N ARG A 113 6.72 -2.15 3.66
CA ARG A 113 5.96 -2.14 2.39
C ARG A 113 6.52 -1.13 1.39
N ALA A 114 6.87 0.08 1.84
CA ALA A 114 7.48 1.09 0.99
C ALA A 114 8.80 0.59 0.41
N GLU A 115 9.62 -0.07 1.23
CA GLU A 115 10.87 -0.67 0.80
C GLU A 115 10.65 -1.80 -0.23
N ARG A 116 9.64 -2.65 -0.02
CA ARG A 116 9.28 -3.70 -1.00
C ARG A 116 8.88 -3.11 -2.35
N TYR A 117 7.95 -2.15 -2.37
CA TYR A 117 7.53 -1.50 -3.62
C TYR A 117 8.68 -0.77 -4.30
N ARG A 118 9.57 -0.14 -3.52
CA ARG A 118 10.78 0.49 -4.06
C ARG A 118 11.67 -0.52 -4.76
N ARG A 119 11.90 -1.69 -4.16
CA ARG A 119 12.70 -2.78 -4.77
C ARG A 119 12.05 -3.33 -6.03
N GLU A 120 10.76 -3.65 -5.96
CA GLU A 120 9.99 -4.12 -7.12
C GLU A 120 10.04 -3.10 -8.27
N TRP A 121 9.86 -1.81 -7.96
CA TRP A 121 9.97 -0.76 -8.97
C TRP A 121 11.37 -0.71 -9.58
N MET A 122 12.43 -0.70 -8.76
CA MET A 122 13.82 -0.68 -9.24
C MET A 122 14.16 -1.88 -10.13
N ALA A 123 13.58 -3.06 -9.87
CA ALA A 123 13.79 -4.25 -10.70
C ALA A 123 13.24 -4.11 -12.13
N HIS A 124 12.28 -3.22 -12.35
CA HIS A 124 11.67 -2.97 -13.67
C HIS A 124 12.17 -1.68 -14.33
N GLN A 125 13.07 -0.93 -13.69
CA GLN A 125 13.63 0.29 -14.26
C GLN A 125 15.02 0.03 -14.83
N PRO A 126 15.35 0.61 -15.99
CA PRO A 126 16.72 0.54 -16.51
C PRO A 126 17.70 1.23 -15.53
N PRO A 127 18.95 0.74 -15.44
CA PRO A 127 19.98 1.40 -14.64
C PRO A 127 20.13 2.86 -15.04
N THR A 128 20.36 3.72 -14.06
CA THR A 128 20.67 5.13 -14.34
C THR A 128 22.10 5.30 -14.84
N GLU A 129 22.33 6.33 -15.66
CA GLU A 129 23.68 6.77 -16.03
C GLU A 129 24.57 6.97 -14.81
N ARG A 130 24.04 7.56 -13.73
CA ARG A 130 24.78 7.77 -12.49
C ARG A 130 25.21 6.46 -11.82
N GLN A 131 24.35 5.43 -11.82
CA GLN A 131 24.71 4.11 -11.30
C GLN A 131 25.77 3.43 -12.17
N LEU A 132 25.65 3.51 -13.50
CA LEU A 132 26.62 2.94 -14.43
C LEU A 132 27.99 3.63 -14.29
N ALA A 133 28.01 4.97 -14.24
CA ALA A 133 29.23 5.74 -14.01
C ALA A 133 29.88 5.42 -12.66
N TYR A 134 29.08 5.18 -11.63
CA TYR A 134 29.62 4.81 -10.32
C TYR A 134 30.18 3.39 -10.30
N LEU A 135 29.54 2.42 -10.97
CA LEU A 135 30.09 1.08 -11.16
C LEU A 135 31.43 1.12 -11.91
N TYR A 136 31.52 1.93 -12.97
CA TYR A 136 32.78 2.13 -13.70
C TYR A 136 33.87 2.69 -12.77
N ARG A 137 33.55 3.70 -11.95
CA ARG A 137 34.48 4.27 -10.97
C ARG A 137 34.94 3.26 -9.92
N LEU A 138 34.08 2.31 -9.55
CA LEU A 138 34.40 1.21 -8.63
C LEU A 138 35.21 0.08 -9.30
N GLY A 139 35.60 0.24 -10.58
CA GLY A 139 36.39 -0.76 -11.31
C GLY A 139 35.59 -1.99 -11.76
N TYR A 140 34.26 -1.89 -11.81
CA TYR A 140 33.43 -3.00 -12.25
C TYR A 140 33.60 -3.26 -13.76
N ALA A 141 34.14 -4.43 -14.10
CA ALA A 141 34.38 -4.87 -15.49
C ALA A 141 33.46 -6.02 -15.96
N GLY A 142 32.43 -6.36 -15.16
CA GLY A 142 31.47 -7.40 -15.52
C GLY A 142 30.38 -6.91 -16.49
N SER A 143 29.45 -7.79 -16.83
CA SER A 143 28.29 -7.43 -17.66
C SER A 143 27.49 -6.30 -17.02
N PRO A 144 27.00 -5.31 -17.81
CA PRO A 144 26.16 -4.23 -17.29
C PRO A 144 24.91 -4.78 -16.60
N PRO A 145 24.48 -4.19 -15.46
CA PRO A 145 23.24 -4.58 -14.80
C PRO A 145 22.04 -4.36 -15.73
N SER A 146 21.04 -5.23 -15.64
CA SER A 146 19.84 -5.13 -16.49
C SER A 146 18.81 -4.15 -15.93
N ASN A 147 18.88 -3.84 -14.63
CA ASN A 147 17.94 -2.96 -13.95
C ASN A 147 18.59 -2.18 -12.78
N ARG A 148 17.87 -1.20 -12.23
CA ARG A 148 18.34 -0.38 -11.10
C ARG A 148 18.59 -1.19 -9.83
N ALA A 149 17.87 -2.28 -9.62
CA ALA A 149 18.03 -3.13 -8.43
C ALA A 149 19.40 -3.84 -8.48
N GLU A 150 19.70 -4.52 -9.58
CA GLU A 150 21.00 -5.17 -9.83
C GLU A 150 22.15 -4.16 -9.75
N ALA A 151 21.98 -2.98 -10.35
CA ALA A 151 22.99 -1.93 -10.31
C ALA A 151 23.29 -1.49 -8.86
N SER A 152 22.24 -1.35 -8.04
CA SER A 152 22.40 -0.96 -6.63
C SER A 152 23.07 -2.07 -5.81
N GLU A 153 22.70 -3.34 -6.03
CA GLU A 153 23.33 -4.47 -5.34
C GLU A 153 24.81 -4.61 -5.67
N LEU A 154 25.19 -4.39 -6.94
CA LEU A 154 26.58 -4.40 -7.37
C LEU A 154 27.37 -3.27 -6.72
N ILE A 155 26.81 -2.06 -6.71
CA ILE A 155 27.41 -0.90 -6.04
C ILE A 155 27.64 -1.19 -4.55
N ASP A 156 26.62 -1.68 -3.84
CA ASP A 156 26.71 -1.96 -2.41
C ASP A 156 27.76 -3.02 -2.09
N ARG A 157 27.86 -4.06 -2.93
CA ARG A 157 28.85 -5.14 -2.77
C ARG A 157 30.28 -4.62 -2.96
N LEU A 158 30.51 -3.84 -4.00
CA LEU A 158 31.83 -3.26 -4.32
C LEU A 158 32.24 -2.20 -3.30
N ALA A 159 31.32 -1.33 -2.88
CA ALA A 159 31.59 -0.30 -1.88
C ALA A 159 31.93 -0.89 -0.50
N LYS A 160 31.26 -1.98 -0.08
CA LYS A 160 31.57 -2.70 1.17
C LYS A 160 32.88 -3.49 1.09
N GLY A 161 33.24 -3.99 -0.09
CA GLY A 161 34.53 -4.63 -0.35
C GLY A 161 35.69 -3.64 -0.28
N ALA A 162 35.55 -2.48 -0.92
CA ALA A 162 36.58 -1.44 -0.98
C ALA A 162 36.95 -0.85 0.39
N THR A 163 36.07 -0.89 1.37
CA THR A 163 36.33 -0.41 2.74
C THR A 163 37.13 -1.36 3.63
N ARG A 164 37.43 -2.59 3.18
CA ARG A 164 38.19 -3.58 3.99
C ARG A 164 39.70 -3.62 3.68
N ASP A 165 40.12 -3.00 2.58
CA ASP A 165 41.51 -3.00 2.10
C ASP A 165 42.19 -1.62 2.21
N GLY A 166 41.72 -0.76 3.12
CA GLY A 166 42.24 0.60 3.36
C GLY A 166 42.76 0.81 4.77
#